data_AF-A0A482WTJ1-F1
#
_entry.id   AF-A0A482WTJ1-F1
#
_cell.length_a   1.000
_cell.length_b   1.000
_cell.length_c   1.000
_cell.angle_alpha   90.00
_cell.angle_beta   90.00
_cell.angle_gamma   90.00
#
_symmetry.space_group_name_H-M   'P 1'
#
loop_
_entity.id
_entity.type
_entity.pdbx_description
1 polymer ?
#
loop_
_entity_poly.entity_id
_entity_poly.type
_entity_poly.pdbx_seq_one_letter_code
_entity_poly.pdbx_strand_id
1 'polypeptide(L)'
;MSRRLVSILFEYFRSLTDLQIPIDNSLQVLLIESLVQQKAYFQLLQFLQYHVVSDSKNLACLLLSLENLFPAAHQLGVDMLQRLPDATEEITEVLLSKQQILPSLRYLSSMGMEKTTRDLSSRKYLELARLTNNDSLFCSVLNFFDIRKNE
;
A
#
# COMPACT_ATOMS: atom_id res chain seq x y z
N MET A 1 24.11 -7.37 7.21
CA MET A 1 24.45 -8.36 6.15
C MET A 1 25.55 -7.80 5.23
N SER A 2 26.53 -8.60 4.81
CA SER A 2 27.64 -8.14 3.95
C SER A 2 27.16 -7.88 2.51
N ARG A 3 27.66 -6.83 1.84
CA ARG A 3 27.29 -6.49 0.44
C ARG A 3 27.39 -7.67 -0.54
N ARG A 4 28.35 -8.57 -0.30
CA ARG A 4 28.59 -9.76 -1.12
C ARG A 4 27.42 -10.75 -1.08
N LEU A 5 26.75 -10.87 0.06
CA LEU A 5 25.63 -11.80 0.23
C LEU A 5 24.42 -11.33 -0.60
N VAL A 6 24.18 -10.02 -0.67
CA VAL A 6 23.16 -9.43 -1.56
C VAL A 6 23.51 -9.68 -3.02
N SER A 7 24.78 -9.56 -3.42
CA SER A 7 25.20 -9.85 -4.81
C SER A 7 25.02 -11.32 -5.18
N ILE A 8 25.31 -12.25 -4.26
CA ILE A 8 25.08 -13.68 -4.46
C ILE A 8 23.58 -13.98 -4.58
N LEU A 9 22.76 -13.41 -3.68
CA LEU A 9 21.30 -13.55 -3.75
C LEU A 9 20.74 -12.97 -5.05
N PHE A 10 21.31 -11.87 -5.53
CA PHE A 10 20.89 -11.27 -6.80
C PHE A 10 21.15 -12.17 -7.99
N GLU A 11 22.37 -12.68 -8.14
CA GLU A 11 22.70 -13.61 -9.23
C GLU A 11 21.91 -14.92 -9.13
N TYR A 12 21.62 -15.37 -7.91
CA TYR A 12 20.75 -16.51 -7.68
C TYR A 12 19.31 -16.24 -8.15
N PHE A 13 18.72 -15.09 -7.79
CA PHE A 13 17.38 -14.72 -8.21
C PHE A 13 17.30 -14.51 -9.72
N ARG A 14 18.31 -13.90 -10.31
CA ARG A 14 18.43 -13.76 -11.76
C ARG A 14 18.43 -15.13 -12.44
N SER A 15 19.25 -16.06 -11.95
CA SER A 15 19.31 -17.43 -12.48
C SER A 15 17.97 -18.16 -12.35
N LEU A 16 17.27 -18.01 -11.23
CA LEU A 16 15.92 -18.56 -11.04
C LEU A 16 14.91 -17.95 -12.01
N THR A 17 14.98 -16.63 -12.20
CA THR A 17 14.12 -15.89 -13.15
C THR A 17 14.36 -16.36 -14.58
N ASP A 18 15.63 -16.51 -14.98
CA ASP A 18 16.03 -17.00 -16.31
C ASP A 18 15.54 -18.44 -16.56
N LEU A 19 15.49 -19.26 -15.50
CA LEU A 19 14.98 -20.63 -15.54
C LEU A 19 13.45 -20.72 -15.32
N GLN A 20 12.76 -19.60 -15.16
CA GLN A 20 11.33 -19.50 -14.81
C GLN A 20 10.92 -20.29 -13.56
N ILE A 21 11.82 -20.40 -12.59
CA ILE A 21 11.54 -21.06 -11.31
C ILE A 21 10.98 -20.00 -10.35
N PRO A 22 9.84 -20.26 -9.68
CA PRO A 22 9.28 -19.33 -8.71
C PRO A 22 10.24 -19.17 -7.53
N ILE A 23 10.50 -17.92 -7.15
CA ILE A 23 11.37 -17.59 -6.03
C ILE A 23 10.57 -17.76 -4.74
N ASP A 24 11.14 -18.48 -3.77
CA ASP A 24 10.50 -18.68 -2.47
C ASP A 24 10.36 -17.38 -1.68
N ASN A 25 9.22 -17.20 -1.01
CA ASN A 25 8.90 -15.97 -0.27
C ASN A 25 9.92 -15.70 0.84
N SER A 26 10.45 -16.75 1.48
CA SER A 26 11.48 -16.65 2.53
C SER A 26 12.73 -15.92 2.03
N LEU A 27 13.16 -16.24 0.82
CA LEU A 27 14.31 -15.61 0.19
C LEU A 27 14.02 -14.17 -0.22
N GLN A 28 12.80 -13.90 -0.72
CA GLN A 28 12.39 -12.55 -1.06
C GLN A 28 12.42 -11.63 0.18
N VAL A 29 11.90 -12.10 1.32
CA VAL A 29 11.95 -11.37 2.60
C VAL A 29 13.40 -11.06 2.99
N LEU A 30 14.29 -12.05 2.91
CA LEU A 30 15.72 -11.85 3.22
C LEU A 30 16.38 -10.79 2.32
N LEU A 31 16.07 -10.78 1.03
CA LEU A 31 16.57 -9.78 0.09
C LEU A 31 16.05 -8.38 0.46
N ILE A 32 14.75 -8.25 0.70
CA ILE A 32 14.12 -6.97 1.08
C ILE A 32 14.76 -6.43 2.35
N GLU A 33 14.81 -7.23 3.42
CA GLU A 33 15.41 -6.81 4.70
C GLU A 33 16.86 -6.36 4.52
N SER A 34 17.63 -7.09 3.71
CA SER A 34 19.03 -6.75 3.42
C SER A 34 19.17 -5.44 2.65
N LEU A 35 18.30 -5.18 1.67
CA LEU A 35 18.29 -3.93 0.90
C LEU A 35 17.86 -2.74 1.76
N VAL A 36 16.89 -2.92 2.63
CA VAL A 36 16.40 -1.90 3.57
C VAL A 36 17.50 -1.53 4.57
N GLN A 37 18.18 -2.52 5.15
CA GLN A 37 19.33 -2.29 6.05
C GLN A 37 20.45 -1.50 5.37
N GLN A 38 20.66 -1.72 4.07
CA GLN A 38 21.69 -1.03 3.29
C GLN A 38 21.22 0.32 2.71
N LYS A 39 19.96 0.70 2.95
CA LYS A 39 19.30 1.89 2.35
C LYS A 39 19.38 1.88 0.81
N ALA A 40 19.42 0.69 0.20
CA ALA A 40 19.58 0.49 -1.23
C ALA A 40 18.23 0.52 -1.96
N TYR A 41 17.48 1.62 -1.79
CA TYR A 41 16.10 1.73 -2.24
C TYR A 41 15.94 1.63 -3.77
N PHE A 42 16.89 2.16 -4.54
CA PHE A 42 16.88 2.04 -6.00
C PHE A 42 16.93 0.61 -6.51
N GLN A 43 17.71 -0.25 -5.85
CA GLN A 43 17.79 -1.67 -6.22
C GLN A 43 16.48 -2.37 -5.87
N LEU A 44 15.92 -2.11 -4.68
CA LEU A 44 14.60 -2.62 -4.29
C LEU A 44 13.52 -2.29 -5.33
N LEU A 45 13.53 -1.05 -5.84
CA LEU A 45 12.58 -0.59 -6.86
C LEU A 45 12.72 -1.35 -8.18
N GLN A 46 13.95 -1.64 -8.61
CA GLN A 46 14.17 -2.46 -9.81
C GLN A 46 13.57 -3.85 -9.63
N PHE A 47 13.81 -4.52 -8.50
CA PHE A 47 13.22 -5.84 -8.23
C PHE A 47 11.69 -5.83 -8.27
N LEU A 48 11.08 -4.76 -7.78
CA LEU A 48 9.63 -4.58 -7.82
C LEU A 48 9.11 -4.34 -9.23
N GLN A 49 9.77 -3.49 -10.02
CA GLN A 49 9.39 -3.23 -11.42
C GLN A 49 9.53 -4.47 -12.29
N TYR A 50 10.52 -5.31 -12.03
CA TYR A 50 10.72 -6.57 -12.76
C TYR A 50 9.90 -7.74 -12.20
N HIS A 51 8.99 -7.50 -11.24
CA HIS A 51 8.16 -8.52 -10.60
C HIS A 51 8.94 -9.74 -10.06
N VAL A 52 10.21 -9.52 -9.66
CA VAL A 52 11.06 -10.56 -9.06
C VAL A 52 10.60 -10.86 -7.62
N VAL A 53 10.02 -9.86 -6.97
CA VAL A 53 9.50 -9.93 -5.60
C VAL A 53 7.98 -9.94 -5.65
N SER A 54 7.37 -10.84 -4.89
CA SER A 54 5.92 -10.95 -4.78
C SER A 54 5.32 -9.73 -4.06
N ASP A 55 4.14 -9.31 -4.51
CA ASP A 55 3.39 -8.25 -3.83
C ASP A 55 3.05 -8.66 -2.40
N SER A 56 3.25 -7.76 -1.43
CA SER A 56 2.87 -8.00 -0.03
C SER A 56 2.46 -6.71 0.66
N LYS A 57 1.51 -6.83 1.61
CA LYS A 57 1.01 -5.69 2.40
C LYS A 57 2.13 -4.98 3.17
N ASN A 58 2.98 -5.76 3.83
CA ASN A 58 4.11 -5.24 4.62
C ASN A 58 5.09 -4.44 3.76
N LEU A 59 5.39 -4.93 2.54
CA LEU A 59 6.30 -4.26 1.62
C LEU A 59 5.69 -2.96 1.07
N ALA A 60 4.40 -2.98 0.75
CA ALA A 60 3.71 -1.77 0.32
C ALA A 60 3.71 -0.69 1.42
N CYS A 61 3.38 -1.06 2.67
CA CYS A 61 3.44 -0.14 3.81
C CYS A 61 4.85 0.43 4.02
N LEU A 62 5.88 -0.41 3.87
CA LEU A 62 7.27 0.03 3.92
C LEU A 62 7.57 1.05 2.81
N LEU A 63 7.18 0.81 1.56
CA LEU A 63 7.37 1.74 0.44
C LEU A 63 6.68 3.09 0.71
N LEU A 64 5.46 3.06 1.25
CA LEU A 64 4.72 4.25 1.62
C LEU A 64 5.42 5.06 2.72
N SER A 65 6.04 4.40 3.71
CA SER A 65 6.83 5.09 4.73
C SER A 65 8.09 5.79 4.19
N LEU A 66 8.59 5.34 3.03
CA LEU A 66 9.77 5.88 2.35
C LEU A 66 9.47 7.03 1.40
N GLU A 67 8.19 7.46 1.27
CA GLU A 67 7.78 8.47 0.30
C GLU A 67 8.51 9.81 0.43
N ASN A 68 8.90 10.19 1.66
CA ASN A 68 9.63 11.43 1.94
C ASN A 68 11.06 11.41 1.40
N LEU A 69 11.67 10.22 1.29
CA LEU A 69 13.01 10.04 0.74
C LEU A 69 12.95 9.83 -0.78
N PHE A 70 11.89 9.19 -1.26
CA PHE A 70 11.72 8.84 -2.66
C PHE A 70 10.24 8.87 -3.07
N PRO A 71 9.78 9.93 -3.76
CA PRO A 71 8.38 10.11 -4.11
C PRO A 71 7.77 8.97 -4.93
N ALA A 72 8.56 8.31 -5.78
CA ALA A 72 8.07 7.19 -6.59
C ALA A 72 7.83 5.90 -5.78
N ALA A 73 8.31 5.80 -4.53
CA ALA A 73 7.93 4.70 -3.63
C ALA A 73 6.45 4.74 -3.29
N HIS A 74 5.84 5.94 -3.25
CA HIS A 74 4.42 6.08 -2.98
C HIS A 74 3.56 5.38 -4.04
N GLN A 75 3.79 5.70 -5.32
CA GLN A 75 3.03 5.10 -6.42
C GLN A 75 3.20 3.58 -6.45
N LEU A 76 4.41 3.07 -6.24
CA LEU A 76 4.66 1.62 -6.23
C LEU A 76 4.02 0.91 -5.04
N GLY A 77 3.98 1.55 -3.87
CA GLY A 77 3.26 1.03 -2.71
C GLY A 77 1.76 0.94 -2.98
N VAL A 78 1.16 1.98 -3.56
CA VAL A 78 -0.27 1.98 -3.94
C VAL A 78 -0.55 0.94 -5.02
N ASP A 79 0.24 0.89 -6.09
CA ASP A 79 0.08 -0.09 -7.17
C ASP A 79 0.19 -1.53 -6.65
N MET A 80 1.09 -1.78 -5.69
CA MET A 80 1.24 -3.08 -5.04
C MET A 80 0.00 -3.45 -4.21
N LEU A 81 -0.55 -2.51 -3.42
CA LEU A 81 -1.77 -2.77 -2.68
C LEU A 81 -2.97 -3.01 -3.61
N GLN A 82 -3.08 -2.27 -4.72
CA GLN A 82 -4.18 -2.45 -5.67
C GLN A 82 -4.18 -3.82 -6.36
N ARG A 83 -3.02 -4.45 -6.51
CA ARG A 83 -2.91 -5.83 -7.03
C ARG A 83 -3.30 -6.89 -6.00
N LEU A 84 -3.33 -6.54 -4.71
CA LEU A 84 -3.68 -7.46 -3.63
C LEU A 84 -5.21 -7.46 -3.38
N PRO A 85 -5.87 -8.64 -3.37
CA PRO A 85 -7.33 -8.72 -3.26
C PRO A 85 -7.87 -8.32 -1.87
N ASP A 86 -7.04 -8.36 -0.83
CA ASP A 86 -7.43 -8.12 0.56
C ASP A 86 -6.80 -6.84 1.15
N ALA A 87 -6.33 -5.91 0.32
CA ALA A 87 -5.60 -4.72 0.78
C ALA A 87 -6.49 -3.46 0.94
N THR A 88 -7.81 -3.62 0.97
CA THR A 88 -8.77 -2.50 0.96
C THR A 88 -8.61 -1.62 2.20
N GLU A 89 -8.42 -2.22 3.37
CA GLU A 89 -8.25 -1.49 4.63
C GLU A 89 -6.97 -0.64 4.59
N GLU A 90 -5.85 -1.26 4.21
CA GLU A 90 -4.55 -0.59 4.14
C GLU A 90 -4.57 0.59 3.16
N ILE A 91 -5.18 0.42 1.98
CA ILE A 91 -5.33 1.52 1.00
C ILE A 91 -6.14 2.67 1.61
N THR A 92 -7.25 2.37 2.30
CA THR A 92 -8.06 3.42 2.92
C THR A 92 -7.34 4.13 4.05
N GLU A 93 -6.55 3.42 4.86
CA GLU A 93 -5.76 4.05 5.92
C GLU A 93 -4.71 5.01 5.35
N VAL A 94 -4.07 4.61 4.25
CA VAL A 94 -3.08 5.44 3.56
C VAL A 94 -3.72 6.70 3.01
N LEU A 95 -4.88 6.60 2.33
CA LEU A 95 -5.60 7.77 1.83
C LEU A 95 -6.07 8.70 2.97
N LEU A 96 -6.56 8.14 4.08
CA LEU A 96 -6.96 8.90 5.25
C LEU A 96 -5.77 9.63 5.92
N SER A 97 -4.60 8.99 6.01
CA SER A 97 -3.39 9.61 6.56
C SER A 97 -2.96 10.86 5.79
N LYS A 98 -3.24 10.90 4.48
CA LYS A 98 -2.98 12.04 3.59
C LYS A 98 -4.12 13.05 3.53
N GLN A 99 -5.13 12.93 4.41
CA GLN A 99 -6.35 13.75 4.43
C GLN A 99 -7.15 13.67 3.11
N GLN A 100 -6.94 12.61 2.32
CA GLN A 100 -7.68 12.37 1.07
C GLN A 100 -9.00 11.66 1.35
N ILE A 101 -9.90 12.35 2.05
CA ILE A 101 -11.18 11.80 2.54
C ILE A 101 -12.09 11.36 1.37
N LEU A 102 -12.28 12.22 0.37
CA LEU A 102 -13.16 11.94 -0.77
C LEU A 102 -12.64 10.81 -1.69
N PRO A 103 -11.34 10.77 -2.07
CA PRO A 103 -10.78 9.62 -2.80
C PRO A 103 -10.96 8.31 -2.04
N SER A 104 -10.78 8.32 -0.72
CA SER A 104 -10.93 7.15 0.13
C SER A 104 -12.38 6.63 0.16
N LEU A 105 -13.37 7.53 0.26
CA LEU A 105 -14.79 7.16 0.18
C LEU A 105 -15.17 6.59 -1.20
N ARG A 106 -14.67 7.18 -2.28
CA ARG A 106 -14.91 6.68 -3.64
C ARG A 106 -14.33 5.29 -3.83
N TYR A 107 -13.13 5.05 -3.31
CA TYR A 107 -12.48 3.73 -3.36
C TYR A 107 -13.30 2.67 -2.61
N LEU A 108 -13.73 2.97 -1.38
CA LEU A 108 -14.61 2.07 -0.61
C LEU A 108 -15.92 1.73 -1.33
N SER A 109 -16.53 2.72 -1.98
CA SER A 109 -17.74 2.48 -2.76
C SER A 109 -17.49 1.57 -3.97
N SER A 110 -16.36 1.76 -4.65
CA SER A 110 -16.03 0.94 -5.84
C SER A 110 -15.78 -0.53 -5.52
N MET A 111 -15.30 -0.84 -4.31
CA MET A 111 -15.01 -2.22 -3.88
C MET A 111 -16.24 -2.95 -3.32
N GLY A 112 -17.40 -2.29 -3.18
CA GLY A 112 -18.62 -2.92 -2.64
C GLY A 112 -18.50 -3.35 -1.17
N MET A 113 -17.45 -2.93 -0.45
CA MET A 113 -17.17 -3.23 0.97
C MET A 113 -18.03 -2.40 1.94
N GLU A 114 -19.19 -1.96 1.44
CA GLU A 114 -20.09 -0.98 2.04
C GLU A 114 -20.92 -1.53 3.21
N LYS A 115 -20.91 -2.85 3.43
CA LYS A 115 -21.67 -3.53 4.50
C LYS A 115 -20.82 -3.89 5.72
N THR A 116 -19.55 -4.23 5.53
CA THR A 116 -18.67 -4.73 6.61
C THR A 116 -18.00 -3.59 7.39
N THR A 117 -17.90 -2.39 6.81
CA THR A 117 -17.16 -1.24 7.38
C THR A 117 -18.06 -0.09 7.86
N ARG A 118 -19.39 -0.27 7.92
CA ARG A 118 -20.37 0.82 8.15
C ARG A 118 -20.18 1.61 9.43
N ASP A 119 -19.88 0.95 10.55
CA ASP A 119 -19.94 1.61 11.85
C ASP A 119 -18.59 2.12 12.35
N LEU A 120 -17.51 1.40 12.07
CA LEU A 120 -16.16 1.77 12.50
C LEU A 120 -15.53 2.82 11.57
N SER A 121 -15.81 2.76 10.25
CA SER A 121 -15.24 3.73 9.31
C SER A 121 -15.98 5.08 9.36
N SER A 122 -17.31 5.10 9.41
CA SER A 122 -18.10 6.35 9.34
C SER A 122 -17.71 7.37 10.42
N ARG A 123 -17.50 6.91 11.67
CA ARG A 123 -17.01 7.77 12.77
C ARG A 123 -15.63 8.36 12.50
N LYS A 124 -14.68 7.54 12.02
CA LYS A 124 -13.31 7.96 11.68
C LYS A 124 -13.33 9.02 10.57
N TYR A 125 -14.15 8.83 9.54
CA TYR A 125 -14.30 9.80 8.44
C TYR A 125 -14.96 11.11 8.89
N LEU A 126 -16.01 11.05 9.70
CA LEU A 126 -16.68 12.26 10.23
C LEU A 126 -15.79 13.05 11.18
N GLU A 127 -15.00 12.38 12.01
CA GLU A 127 -14.04 13.02 12.89
C GLU A 127 -12.92 13.71 12.10
N LEU A 128 -12.35 13.03 11.09
CA LEU A 128 -11.34 13.62 10.20
C LEU A 128 -11.90 14.80 9.39
N ALA A 129 -13.13 14.69 8.86
CA ALA A 129 -13.79 15.78 8.16
C ALA A 129 -14.02 17.00 9.07
N ARG A 130 -14.42 16.77 10.33
CA ARG A 130 -14.58 17.81 11.35
C ARG A 130 -13.24 18.50 11.67
N LEU A 131 -12.15 17.73 11.78
CA LEU A 131 -10.81 18.28 12.00
C LEU A 131 -10.31 19.15 10.83
N THR A 132 -10.86 18.95 9.63
CA THR A 132 -10.50 19.72 8.43
C THR A 132 -11.17 21.12 8.42
N ASN A 133 -12.08 21.42 9.38
CA ASN A 133 -12.84 22.69 9.47
C ASN A 133 -13.53 23.11 8.16
N ASN A 134 -13.88 22.15 7.31
CA ASN A 134 -14.54 22.39 6.04
C ASN A 134 -15.96 21.80 6.08
N ASP A 135 -16.92 22.65 6.40
CA ASP A 135 -18.33 22.26 6.60
C ASP A 135 -18.93 21.61 5.35
N SER A 136 -18.51 22.02 4.15
CA SER A 136 -18.97 21.41 2.90
C SER A 136 -18.52 19.95 2.75
N LEU A 137 -17.32 19.64 3.23
CA LEU A 137 -16.73 18.31 3.20
C LEU A 137 -17.40 17.42 4.25
N PHE A 138 -17.65 17.95 5.44
CA PHE A 138 -18.42 17.27 6.49
C PHE A 138 -19.83 16.91 6.04
N CYS A 139 -20.59 17.86 5.46
CA CYS A 139 -21.92 17.60 4.93
C CYS A 139 -21.91 16.57 3.80
N SER A 140 -20.89 16.60 2.94
CA SER A 140 -20.76 15.62 1.84
C SER A 140 -20.53 14.20 2.37
N VAL A 141 -19.67 14.05 3.40
CA VAL A 141 -19.42 12.77 4.06
C VAL A 141 -20.66 12.27 4.79
N LEU A 142 -21.36 13.15 5.50
CA LEU A 142 -22.59 12.83 6.23
C LEU A 142 -23.69 12.35 5.28
N ASN A 143 -23.94 13.10 4.20
CA ASN A 143 -24.90 12.72 3.16
C ASN A 143 -24.54 11.37 2.51
N PHE A 144 -23.26 11.09 2.30
CA PHE A 144 -22.82 9.82 1.73
C PHE A 144 -23.20 8.62 2.61
N PHE A 145 -23.09 8.75 3.95
CA PHE A 145 -23.50 7.71 4.88
C PHE A 145 -25.02 7.68 5.13
N ASP A 146 -25.69 8.83 5.13
CA ASP A 146 -27.14 8.93 5.36
C ASP A 146 -27.96 8.41 4.17
N ILE A 147 -27.58 8.73 2.93
CA ILE A 147 -28.26 8.24 1.72
C ILE A 147 -28.25 6.70 1.68
N ARG A 148 -27.16 6.09 2.15
CA ARG A 148 -26.95 4.64 2.14
C ARG A 148 -27.46 3.92 3.40
N LYS A 149 -27.97 4.65 4.38
CA LYS A 149 -28.68 4.10 5.54
C LYS A 149 -30.13 3.74 5.20
N ASN A 150 -30.69 4.37 4.16
CA ASN A 150 -32.07 4.21 3.72
C ASN A 150 -32.22 3.29 2.49
N GLU A 151 -31.13 2.71 1.98
CA GLU A 151 -31.09 1.62 0.97
C GLU A 151 -30.77 0.27 1.62
#